data_AF-A0A6J4Y923-F1
#
_entry.id   AF-A0A6J4Y923-F1
#
_cell.length_a   1.000
_cell.length_b   1.000
_cell.length_c   1.000
_cell.angle_alpha   90.00
_cell.angle_beta   90.00
_cell.angle_gamma   90.00
#
_symmetry.space_group_name_H-M   'P 1'
#
loop_
_entity.id
_entity.type
_entity.pdbx_description
1 polymer ?
#
loop_
_entity_poly.entity_id
_entity_poly.type
_entity_poly.pdbx_seq_one_letter_code
_entity_poly.pdbx_strand_id
1 'polypeptide(L)'
;MQPITPINYKIRLEPDLANFSFSGRCEFRFQAAEPVAEVSLNIVEIAVWSCRVRQSDKWVDCAFKVDPANEEILVYLPDPCLEISIWPPTTRDR
;
A
#
# COMPACT_ATOMS: atom_id res chain seq x y z
N MET A 1 13.01 -12.46 -3.68
CA MET A 1 11.55 -12.67 -3.88
C MET A 1 10.93 -12.67 -2.51
N GLN A 2 10.01 -11.76 -2.22
CA GLN A 2 9.32 -11.75 -0.93
C GLN A 2 8.38 -12.95 -0.82
N PRO A 3 8.17 -13.54 0.37
CA PRO A 3 7.36 -14.75 0.57
C PRO A 3 5.85 -14.45 0.54
N ILE A 4 5.43 -13.55 -0.36
CA ILE A 4 4.05 -13.09 -0.53
C ILE A 4 3.59 -13.37 -1.97
N THR A 5 2.35 -13.82 -2.10
CA THR A 5 1.68 -14.07 -3.38
C THR A 5 0.50 -13.10 -3.50
N PRO A 6 0.44 -12.29 -4.57
CA PRO A 6 -0.70 -11.42 -4.80
C PRO A 6 -1.94 -12.21 -5.22
N ILE A 7 -3.06 -11.91 -4.58
CA ILE A 7 -4.34 -12.57 -4.82
C ILE A 7 -5.25 -11.65 -5.66
N ASN A 8 -5.37 -10.39 -5.27
CA ASN A 8 -6.10 -9.40 -6.05
C ASN A 8 -5.65 -7.97 -5.78
N TYR A 9 -6.04 -7.10 -6.71
CA TYR A 9 -5.83 -5.66 -6.66
C TYR A 9 -7.17 -4.97 -6.92
N LYS A 10 -7.47 -3.92 -6.16
CA LYS A 10 -8.53 -2.97 -6.50
C LYS A 10 -7.91 -1.59 -6.63
N ILE A 11 -7.96 -1.05 -7.83
CA ILE A 11 -7.36 0.26 -8.13
C ILE A 11 -8.51 1.20 -8.50
N ARG A 12 -8.58 2.33 -7.80
CA ARG A 12 -9.45 3.45 -8.14
C ARG A 12 -8.56 4.65 -8.42
N LEU A 13 -8.76 5.28 -9.56
CA LEU A 13 -8.09 6.51 -9.95
C LEU A 13 -9.15 7.57 -10.17
N GLU A 14 -8.91 8.76 -9.66
CA GLU A 14 -9.80 9.92 -9.76
C GLU A 14 -8.96 11.05 -10.39
N PRO A 15 -9.01 11.18 -11.72
CA PRO A 15 -8.27 12.22 -12.43
C PRO A 15 -8.90 13.59 -12.21
N ASP A 16 -8.06 14.59 -11.97
CA ASP A 16 -8.40 16.00 -12.01
C ASP A 16 -7.84 16.61 -13.30
N LEU A 17 -8.73 16.79 -14.27
CA LEU A 17 -8.36 17.33 -15.58
C LEU A 17 -8.13 18.85 -15.56
N ALA A 18 -8.58 19.56 -14.53
CA ALA A 18 -8.34 21.00 -14.41
C ALA A 18 -6.90 21.26 -13.91
N ASN A 19 -6.43 20.43 -12.99
CA ASN A 19 -5.10 20.55 -12.37
C ASN A 19 -4.07 19.59 -12.97
N PHE A 20 -4.44 18.76 -13.95
CA PHE A 20 -3.60 17.72 -14.54
C PHE A 20 -2.97 16.80 -13.49
N SER A 21 -3.74 16.51 -12.44
CA SER A 21 -3.34 15.65 -11.33
C SER A 21 -4.29 14.46 -11.24
N PHE A 22 -3.99 13.52 -10.34
CA PHE A 22 -4.95 12.48 -9.98
C PHE A 22 -4.80 12.15 -8.50
N SER A 23 -5.91 11.77 -7.89
CA SER A 23 -5.92 11.03 -6.63
C SER A 23 -6.27 9.58 -6.91
N GLY A 24 -6.09 8.72 -5.92
CA GLY A 24 -6.43 7.33 -6.12
C GLY A 24 -6.38 6.50 -4.87
N ARG A 25 -6.59 5.21 -5.06
CA ARG A 25 -6.54 4.22 -4.01
C ARG A 25 -6.23 2.86 -4.60
N CYS A 26 -5.25 2.20 -4.01
CA CYS A 26 -4.89 0.84 -4.35
C CYS A 26 -5.10 -0.06 -3.14
N GLU A 27 -6.06 -0.97 -3.21
CA GLU A 27 -6.16 -2.07 -2.25
C GLU A 27 -5.46 -3.29 -2.80
N PHE A 28 -4.68 -3.94 -1.95
CA PHE A 28 -3.93 -5.13 -2.28
C PHE A 28 -4.34 -6.24 -1.34
N ARG A 29 -4.58 -7.45 -1.86
CA ARG A 29 -4.65 -8.66 -1.03
C ARG A 29 -3.48 -9.57 -1.35
N PHE A 30 -2.68 -9.84 -0.34
CA PHE A 30 -1.57 -10.79 -0.42
C PHE A 30 -1.83 -11.98 0.49
N GLN A 31 -1.29 -13.13 0.10
CA GLN A 31 -1.16 -14.32 0.94
C GLN A 31 0.32 -14.62 1.14
N ALA A 32 0.74 -14.83 2.37
CA ALA A 32 2.11 -15.21 2.70
C ALA A 32 2.18 -16.69 3.13
N ALA A 33 3.30 -17.35 2.83
CA ALA A 33 3.55 -18.72 3.27
C ALA A 33 3.91 -18.78 4.77
N GLU A 34 4.48 -17.70 5.29
CA GLU A 34 4.89 -17.51 6.68
C GLU A 34 4.50 -16.09 7.15
N PRO A 35 4.31 -15.85 8.46
CA PRO A 35 3.96 -14.52 8.96
C PRO A 35 5.04 -13.50 8.56
N VAL A 36 4.65 -12.45 7.85
CA VAL A 36 5.55 -11.38 7.43
C VAL A 36 5.33 -10.14 8.27
N ALA A 37 6.41 -9.46 8.65
CA ALA A 37 6.35 -8.20 9.41
C ALA A 37 6.42 -6.96 8.50
N GLU A 38 6.83 -7.14 7.24
CA GLU A 38 7.00 -6.06 6.29
C GLU A 38 6.69 -6.53 4.86
N VAL A 39 6.29 -5.58 4.01
CA VAL A 39 5.97 -5.80 2.60
C VAL A 39 6.65 -4.72 1.78
N SER A 40 7.41 -5.11 0.75
CA SER A 40 7.98 -4.18 -0.22
C SER A 40 7.12 -4.20 -1.49
N LEU A 41 6.80 -3.02 -2.00
CA LEU A 41 6.03 -2.85 -3.23
C LEU A 41 6.77 -1.88 -4.14
N ASN A 42 6.65 -2.08 -5.44
CA ASN A 42 7.15 -1.12 -6.42
C ASN A 42 6.30 0.15 -6.39
N ILE A 43 6.97 1.30 -6.44
CA ILE A 43 6.35 2.60 -6.57
C ILE A 43 7.28 3.56 -7.33
N VAL A 44 6.74 4.22 -8.35
CA VAL A 44 7.46 5.22 -9.13
C VAL A 44 6.63 6.48 -9.22
N GLU A 45 7.23 7.63 -8.89
CA GLU A 45 6.65 8.97 -9.05
C GLU A 45 5.25 9.19 -8.42
N ILE A 46 4.88 8.41 -7.41
CA ILE A 46 3.60 8.52 -6.70
C ILE A 46 3.83 8.92 -5.24
N ALA A 47 3.11 9.96 -4.79
CA ALA A 47 3.10 10.34 -3.39
C ALA A 47 2.14 9.44 -2.58
N VAL A 48 2.66 8.78 -1.54
CA VAL A 48 1.88 7.97 -0.60
C VAL A 48 1.62 8.75 0.68
N TRP A 49 0.35 8.86 1.08
CA TRP A 49 -0.04 9.72 2.20
C TRP A 49 -0.40 8.94 3.47
N SER A 50 -0.93 7.72 3.35
CA SER A 50 -0.73 6.72 4.40
C SER A 50 -0.77 5.29 3.84
N CYS A 51 -0.54 4.31 4.72
CA CYS A 51 -0.74 2.90 4.48
C CYS A 51 -1.47 2.34 5.69
N ARG A 52 -2.33 1.35 5.49
CA ARG A 52 -3.08 0.67 6.55
C ARG A 52 -3.17 -0.79 6.22
N VAL A 53 -3.33 -1.67 7.20
CA VAL A 53 -3.63 -3.07 6.98
C VAL A 53 -4.99 -3.42 7.60
N ARG A 54 -5.73 -4.35 6.99
CA ARG A 54 -6.91 -4.94 7.64
C ARG A 54 -6.44 -6.02 8.60
N GLN A 55 -6.64 -5.80 9.89
CA GLN A 55 -6.53 -6.83 10.92
C GLN A 55 -7.92 -7.11 11.48
N SER A 56 -8.35 -8.37 11.40
CA SER A 56 -9.73 -8.78 11.70
C SER A 56 -10.73 -7.92 10.90
N ASP A 57 -11.49 -7.05 11.57
CA ASP A 57 -12.47 -6.16 10.94
C ASP A 57 -12.14 -4.67 11.07
N LYS A 58 -10.88 -4.34 11.38
CA LYS A 58 -10.42 -2.95 11.49
C LYS A 58 -9.27 -2.67 10.56
N TRP A 59 -9.26 -1.45 10.04
CA TRP A 59 -8.12 -0.87 9.35
C TRP A 59 -7.20 -0.24 10.40
N VAL A 60 -5.94 -0.66 10.40
CA VAL A 60 -4.90 -0.18 11.32
C VAL A 60 -3.82 0.52 10.51
N ASP A 61 -3.39 1.71 10.93
CA ASP A 61 -2.33 2.44 10.23
C ASP A 61 -0.99 1.68 10.30
N CYS A 62 -0.27 1.69 9.17
CA CYS A 62 1.06 1.11 9.02
C CYS A 62 2.08 2.23 8.85
N ALA A 63 3.22 2.10 9.54
CA ALA A 63 4.39 2.89 9.17
C ALA A 63 4.90 2.45 7.79
N PHE A 64 5.45 3.38 7.01
CA PHE A 64 6.04 3.05 5.72
C PHE A 64 7.25 3.95 5.43
N LYS A 65 8.13 3.48 4.56
CA LYS A 65 9.28 4.21 4.04
C LYS A 65 9.26 4.12 2.52
N VAL A 66 9.38 5.26 1.85
CA VAL A 66 9.57 5.32 0.39
C VAL A 66 11.07 5.43 0.10
N ASP A 67 11.55 4.63 -0.84
CA ASP A 67 12.88 4.69 -1.42
C ASP A 67 12.77 5.06 -2.91
N PRO A 68 12.84 6.35 -3.25
CA PRO A 68 12.71 6.80 -4.63
C PRO A 68 13.86 6.32 -5.53
N ALA A 69 15.03 6.01 -4.97
CA ALA A 69 16.18 5.58 -5.76
C ALA A 69 16.03 4.13 -6.25
N ASN A 70 15.31 3.31 -5.48
CA ASN A 70 15.01 1.92 -5.82
C ASN A 70 13.60 1.72 -6.37
N GLU A 71 12.82 2.80 -6.51
CA GLU A 71 11.40 2.74 -6.92
C GLU A 71 10.58 1.78 -6.02
N GLU A 72 10.83 1.85 -4.70
CA GLU A 72 10.24 0.93 -3.72
C GLU A 72 9.57 1.67 -2.55
N ILE A 73 8.53 1.04 -1.99
CA ILE A 73 7.95 1.38 -0.71
C ILE A 73 7.96 0.16 0.20
N LEU A 74 8.52 0.32 1.39
CA LEU A 74 8.50 -0.67 2.44
C LEU A 74 7.42 -0.31 3.46
N VAL A 75 6.43 -1.19 3.62
CA VAL A 75 5.32 -1.05 4.57
C VAL A 75 5.56 -1.97 5.75
N TYR A 76 5.61 -1.42 6.95
CA TYR A 76 5.76 -2.17 8.21
C TYR A 76 4.39 -2.51 8.77
N LEU A 77 4.13 -3.81 8.96
CA LEU A 77 2.88 -4.30 9.51
C LEU A 77 2.91 -4.15 11.05
N PRO A 78 1.78 -3.77 11.68
CA PRO A 78 1.69 -3.63 13.12
C PRO A 78 1.95 -4.94 13.87
N ASP A 79 1.54 -6.06 13.27
CA ASP A 79 1.83 -7.42 13.74
C ASP A 79 2.10 -8.34 12.54
N PRO A 80 2.96 -9.36 12.68
CA PRO A 80 3.18 -10.35 11.63
C PRO A 80 1.89 -11.07 11.22
N CYS A 81 1.57 -11.12 9.93
CA CYS A 81 0.36 -11.78 9.46
C CYS A 81 0.53 -12.52 8.13
N LEU A 82 -0.39 -13.47 7.88
CA LEU A 82 -0.42 -14.32 6.69
C LEU A 82 -1.34 -13.78 5.58
N GLU A 83 -2.32 -12.96 5.95
CA GLU A 83 -3.22 -12.27 5.02
C GLU A 83 -3.11 -10.77 5.24
N ILE A 84 -2.82 -10.06 4.14
CA ILE A 84 -2.51 -8.64 4.17
C ILE A 84 -3.47 -7.95 3.22
N SER A 85 -4.37 -7.13 3.76
CA SER A 85 -5.16 -6.20 2.95
C SER A 85 -4.66 -4.79 3.21
N ILE A 86 -4.04 -4.11 2.24
CA ILE A 86 -3.47 -2.76 2.47
C ILE A 86 -4.41 -1.65 1.97
N TRP A 87 -4.59 -0.57 2.75
CA TRP A 87 -5.29 0.67 2.38
C TRP A 87 -4.34 1.85 2.48
N PRO A 88 -3.90 2.43 1.37
CA PRO A 88 -3.32 3.75 1.34
C PRO A 88 -4.36 4.78 0.91
N PRO A 89 -4.67 5.82 1.70
CA PRO A 89 -5.21 7.05 1.17
C PRO A 89 -4.07 7.76 0.44
N THR A 90 -4.32 8.18 -0.79
CA THR A 90 -3.51 9.22 -1.40
C THR A 90 -4.34 10.48 -1.56
N THR A 91 -4.09 11.48 -0.71
CA THR A 91 -4.34 12.90 -1.03
C THR A 91 -3.83 13.85 0.06
N ARG A 92 -3.25 14.95 -0.39
CA ARG A 92 -3.68 16.30 0.00
C ARG A 92 -3.32 17.27 -1.14
N ASP A 93 -4.30 17.58 -1.99
CA ASP A 93 -4.21 18.78 -2.82
C ASP A 93 -4.55 20.00 -1.94
N ARG A 94 -3.86 21.11 -2.19
CA ARG A 94 -4.02 22.37 -1.44
C ARG A 94 -5.09 23.23 -2.06
#